data_AF-A0A1I8FPM8-F1
#
_entry.id   AF-A0A1I8FPM8-F1
#
_cell.length_a   1.000
_cell.length_b   1.000
_cell.length_c   1.000
_cell.angle_alpha   90.00
_cell.angle_beta   90.00
_cell.angle_gamma   90.00
#
_symmetry.space_group_name_H-M   'P 1'
#
loop_
_entity.id
_entity.type
_entity.pdbx_description
1 polymer ?
#
loop_
_entity_poly.entity_id
_entity_poly.type
_entity_poly.pdbx_seq_one_letter_code
_entity_poly.pdbx_strand_id
1 'polypeptide(L)'
;MGSETPRTDASPLLNQARAGPIWRSSALTWRQVAGRPAGDTRTVVISKLPNIRTVVNKRSQINNEYRNFELELLAGEPNYVTLHKEYGLEFELDFSKVYWNSRLSTEHHRVVEKLRPGDLVFDLCAGVGPFAVPALKLGATANLRRNLRKSQLISQPELVKAFNMDAREFVAGVLAPRYAEAVASGFEQQVVAIANLPGMAVDLLDCFVGCVKELLTPEVAKSAPPVRIFAYSFLRHGDTGGSRAKPKPP
;
A
#
# COMPACT_ATOMS: atom_id res chain seq x y z
N MET A 1 -41.03 -35.66 30.07
CA MET A 1 -39.88 -36.50 29.67
C MET A 1 -39.77 -36.35 28.15
N GLY A 2 -39.08 -35.36 27.64
CA GLY A 2 -37.62 -35.36 27.49
C GLY A 2 -37.30 -35.54 26.00
N SER A 3 -37.41 -34.46 25.23
CA SER A 3 -37.09 -34.41 23.80
C SER A 3 -35.66 -33.91 23.62
N GLU A 4 -34.77 -34.74 23.08
CA GLU A 4 -33.43 -34.33 22.66
C GLU A 4 -33.21 -34.67 21.19
N THR A 5 -33.10 -33.63 20.38
CA THR A 5 -32.50 -33.65 19.04
C THR A 5 -30.97 -33.58 19.17
N PRO A 6 -30.18 -34.25 18.31
CA PRO A 6 -28.74 -34.14 18.33
C PRO A 6 -28.33 -32.77 17.79
N ARG A 7 -27.69 -31.96 18.64
CA ARG A 7 -27.04 -30.71 18.24
C ARG A 7 -25.79 -31.04 17.42
N THR A 8 -25.69 -30.41 16.27
CA THR A 8 -24.49 -30.32 15.45
C THR A 8 -23.41 -29.55 16.19
N ASP A 9 -22.32 -30.22 16.58
CA ASP A 9 -21.12 -29.59 17.11
C ASP A 9 -20.39 -28.83 15.98
N ALA A 10 -20.64 -27.52 15.93
CA ALA A 10 -19.78 -26.58 15.22
C ALA A 10 -18.47 -26.43 16.01
N SER A 11 -17.37 -26.91 15.42
CA SER A 11 -16.02 -26.80 15.98
C SER A 11 -15.60 -25.34 16.17
N PRO A 12 -15.28 -24.87 17.40
CA PRO A 12 -14.82 -23.51 17.65
C PRO A 12 -13.30 -23.46 17.59
N LEU A 13 -12.73 -23.33 16.38
CA LEU A 13 -11.31 -22.99 16.19
C LEU A 13 -11.14 -21.54 15.74
N LEU A 14 -11.81 -20.64 16.45
CA LEU A 14 -11.65 -19.20 16.30
C LEU A 14 -11.58 -18.55 17.69
N ASN A 15 -10.52 -18.83 18.44
CA ASN A 15 -9.97 -17.96 19.49
C ASN A 15 -8.84 -18.66 20.23
N GLN A 16 -7.61 -18.45 19.77
CA GLN A 16 -6.41 -18.38 20.62
C GLN A 16 -5.19 -17.98 19.79
N ALA A 17 -5.14 -16.72 19.38
CA ALA A 17 -3.88 -16.02 19.16
C ALA A 17 -3.76 -14.97 20.26
N ARG A 18 -3.16 -15.37 21.39
CA ARG A 18 -2.82 -14.44 22.47
C ARG A 18 -1.93 -13.34 21.89
N ALA A 19 -2.38 -12.10 22.00
CA ALA A 19 -1.60 -10.91 21.69
C ALA A 19 -0.33 -10.89 22.56
N GLY A 20 0.78 -11.32 21.96
CA GLY A 20 2.12 -11.10 22.50
C GLY A 20 2.51 -9.62 22.40
N PRO A 21 3.51 -9.17 23.16
CA PRO A 21 3.81 -7.75 23.33
C PRO A 21 4.08 -7.07 21.99
N ILE A 22 3.27 -6.05 21.73
CA ILE A 22 3.40 -5.08 20.65
C ILE A 22 4.86 -4.61 20.60
N TRP A 23 5.56 -4.95 19.52
CA TRP A 23 6.89 -4.43 19.24
C TRP A 23 6.81 -2.91 19.18
N ARG A 24 7.23 -2.26 20.27
CA ARG A 24 7.44 -0.81 20.28
C ARG A 24 8.49 -0.52 19.22
N SER A 25 8.12 0.28 18.22
CA SER A 25 9.08 1.02 17.43
C SER A 25 9.86 1.93 18.39
N SER A 26 10.99 1.45 18.89
CA SER A 26 11.95 2.29 19.60
C SER A 26 12.71 3.09 18.57
N ALA A 27 12.08 4.16 18.09
CA ALA A 27 12.80 5.28 17.53
C ALA A 27 13.55 5.96 18.69
N LEU A 28 14.82 5.60 18.89
CA LEU A 28 15.71 6.46 19.67
C LEU A 28 15.70 7.84 19.00
N THR A 29 15.33 8.86 19.75
CA THR A 29 15.34 10.24 19.25
C THR A 29 16.79 10.72 19.11
N TRP A 30 17.14 11.26 17.94
CA TRP A 30 18.47 11.76 17.59
C TRP A 30 19.08 12.73 18.62
N ARG A 31 18.26 13.39 19.45
CA ARG A 31 18.72 14.30 20.52
C ARG A 31 19.53 13.64 21.64
N GLN A 32 19.39 12.33 21.85
CA GLN A 32 20.17 11.60 22.89
C GLN A 32 21.56 11.14 22.40
N VAL A 33 21.86 11.36 21.12
CA VAL A 33 22.99 10.76 20.41
C VAL A 33 23.90 11.81 19.76
N ALA A 34 23.39 13.03 19.54
CA ALA A 34 24.13 14.15 19.00
C ALA A 34 25.18 14.67 20.00
N GLY A 35 26.40 14.14 19.94
CA GLY A 35 27.54 14.62 20.74
C GLY A 35 28.64 13.60 20.99
N ARG A 36 28.44 12.31 20.67
CA ARG A 36 29.49 11.28 20.81
C ARG A 36 30.24 11.04 19.50
N PRO A 37 31.56 10.74 19.54
CA PRO A 37 32.35 10.44 18.36
C PRO A 37 31.69 9.32 17.54
N ALA A 38 31.70 9.46 16.21
CA ALA A 38 30.91 8.67 15.28
C ALA A 38 31.11 7.14 15.39
N GLY A 39 32.23 6.66 15.92
CA GLY A 39 32.51 5.24 16.12
C GLY A 39 31.68 4.56 17.22
N ASP A 40 31.24 5.30 18.23
CA ASP A 40 30.71 4.70 19.48
C ASP A 40 29.19 4.47 19.39
N THR A 41 28.45 5.43 18.82
CA THR A 41 27.00 5.35 18.61
C THR A 41 26.58 4.19 17.70
N ARG A 42 27.40 3.91 16.67
CA ARG A 42 27.08 2.96 15.59
C ARG A 42 27.05 1.52 16.11
N THR A 43 27.99 1.18 16.98
CA THR A 43 28.10 -0.13 17.65
C THR A 43 27.02 -0.32 18.72
N VAL A 44 26.55 0.76 19.35
CA VAL A 44 25.50 0.72 20.37
C VAL A 44 24.14 0.26 19.79
N VAL A 45 23.79 0.65 18.57
CA VAL A 45 22.51 0.25 17.97
C VAL A 45 22.47 -1.26 17.70
N ILE A 46 23.51 -1.82 17.08
CA ILE A 46 23.59 -3.26 16.78
C ILE A 46 23.69 -4.07 18.08
N SER A 47 24.50 -3.65 19.05
CA SER A 47 24.65 -4.37 20.31
C SER A 47 23.36 -4.42 21.16
N LYS A 48 22.48 -3.42 21.03
CA LYS A 48 21.20 -3.38 21.75
C LYS A 48 20.04 -4.04 21.00
N LEU A 49 20.18 -4.27 19.68
CA LEU A 49 19.12 -4.79 18.82
C LEU A 49 19.65 -6.01 18.05
N PRO A 50 19.67 -7.20 18.67
CA PRO A 50 20.36 -8.39 18.12
C PRO A 50 19.78 -8.88 16.79
N ASN A 51 18.54 -8.49 16.47
CA ASN A 51 17.88 -8.83 15.20
C ASN A 51 18.26 -7.86 14.05
N ILE A 52 18.99 -6.79 14.33
CA ILE A 52 19.44 -5.82 13.32
C ILE A 52 20.86 -6.19 12.87
N ARG A 53 21.01 -6.49 11.58
CA ARG A 53 22.29 -6.87 10.97
C ARG A 53 22.99 -5.73 10.24
N THR A 54 22.23 -4.71 9.84
CA THR A 54 22.70 -3.61 9.01
C THR A 54 22.01 -2.32 9.45
N VAL A 55 22.81 -1.31 9.77
CA VAL A 55 22.33 0.03 10.13
C VAL A 55 22.79 1.00 9.05
N VAL A 56 21.84 1.75 8.49
CA VAL A 56 22.11 2.73 7.44
C VAL A 56 21.59 4.10 7.80
N ASN A 57 22.24 5.14 7.27
CA ASN A 57 21.69 6.48 7.20
C ASN A 57 21.01 6.68 5.85
N LYS A 58 19.81 7.29 5.84
CA LYS A 58 19.14 7.72 4.61
C LYS A 58 19.61 9.13 4.30
N ARG A 59 20.45 9.31 3.28
CA ARG A 59 20.83 10.66 2.83
C ARG A 59 19.63 11.33 2.15
N SER A 60 19.52 12.63 2.32
CA SER A 60 18.32 13.42 2.01
C SER A 60 18.10 13.69 0.52
N GLN A 61 19.06 13.41 -0.35
CA GLN A 61 18.90 13.63 -1.78
C GLN A 61 18.15 12.47 -2.44
N ILE A 62 16.93 12.75 -2.89
CA ILE A 62 16.11 11.87 -3.71
C ILE A 62 16.34 12.30 -5.16
N ASN A 63 17.33 11.74 -5.84
CA ASN A 63 17.72 12.20 -7.19
C ASN A 63 17.21 11.33 -8.35
N ASN A 64 16.46 10.24 -8.10
CA ASN A 64 16.05 9.30 -9.16
C ASN A 64 14.52 9.11 -9.27
N GLU A 65 14.04 8.79 -10.48
CA GLU A 65 12.64 8.45 -10.80
C GLU A 65 12.03 7.39 -9.88
N TYR A 66 12.87 6.53 -9.28
CA TYR A 66 12.47 5.46 -8.37
C TYR A 66 12.46 5.85 -6.89
N ARG A 67 12.78 7.11 -6.54
CA ARG A 67 12.90 7.63 -5.17
C ARG A 67 13.78 6.78 -4.24
N ASN A 68 14.86 6.21 -4.77
CA ASN A 68 15.83 5.48 -3.98
C ASN A 68 16.68 6.46 -3.17
N PHE A 69 16.77 6.26 -1.86
CA PHE A 69 17.64 7.05 -1.00
C PHE A 69 19.08 6.58 -1.20
N GLU A 70 20.04 7.50 -1.30
CA GLU A 70 21.43 7.13 -1.11
C GLU A 70 21.62 6.66 0.34
N LEU A 71 22.08 5.43 0.49
CA LEU A 71 22.29 4.80 1.78
C LEU A 71 23.78 4.87 2.14
N GLU A 72 24.06 5.39 3.33
CA GLU A 72 25.38 5.28 3.94
C GLU A 72 25.35 4.17 5.00
N LEU A 73 26.23 3.17 4.84
CA LEU A 73 26.39 2.12 5.84
C LEU A 73 27.01 2.70 7.11
N LEU A 74 26.31 2.55 8.23
CA LEU A 74 26.77 2.99 9.54
C LEU A 74 27.37 1.85 10.36
N ALA A 75 26.76 0.67 10.33
CA ALA A 75 27.24 -0.50 11.08
C ALA A 75 26.73 -1.81 10.48
N GLY A 76 27.47 -2.90 10.73
CA GLY A 76 27.12 -4.24 10.26
C GLY A 76 27.53 -4.49 8.81
N GLU A 77 26.92 -5.51 8.19
CA GLU A 77 27.27 -5.94 6.84
C GLU A 77 26.54 -5.12 5.77
N PRO A 78 27.14 -4.88 4.58
CA PRO A 78 26.50 -4.21 3.44
C PRO A 78 25.44 -5.10 2.75
N ASN A 79 24.50 -5.65 3.52
CA ASN A 79 23.36 -6.41 3.05
C ASN A 79 22.07 -5.60 3.23
N TYR A 80 21.48 -5.17 2.10
CA TYR A 80 20.29 -4.32 2.09
C TYR A 80 18.98 -5.09 1.82
N VAL A 81 19.07 -6.42 1.74
CA VAL A 81 17.89 -7.28 1.59
C VAL A 81 17.36 -7.64 2.97
N THR A 82 16.06 -7.44 3.19
CA THR A 82 15.39 -7.80 4.43
C THR A 82 14.01 -8.37 4.18
N LEU A 83 13.55 -9.22 5.09
CA LEU A 83 12.18 -9.74 5.11
C LEU A 83 11.38 -8.94 6.12
N HIS A 84 10.43 -8.15 5.64
CA HIS A 84 9.55 -7.36 6.48
C HIS A 84 8.23 -8.11 6.71
N LYS A 85 7.83 -8.24 7.98
CA LYS A 85 6.54 -8.82 8.35
C LYS A 85 5.52 -7.74 8.62
N GLU A 86 4.40 -7.80 7.91
CA GLU A 86 3.29 -6.89 8.06
C GLU A 86 1.96 -7.67 7.97
N TYR A 87 1.13 -7.61 9.02
CA TYR A 87 -0.15 -8.35 9.13
C TYR A 87 -0.08 -9.83 8.71
N GLY A 88 0.97 -10.54 9.13
CA GLY A 88 1.16 -11.97 8.80
C GLY A 88 1.62 -12.24 7.37
N LEU A 89 1.96 -11.19 6.61
CA LEU A 89 2.57 -11.28 5.29
C LEU A 89 4.06 -10.94 5.37
N GLU A 90 4.82 -11.57 4.49
CA GLU A 90 6.26 -11.41 4.40
C GLU A 90 6.64 -10.74 3.07
N PHE A 91 7.33 -9.61 3.17
CA PHE A 91 7.80 -8.82 2.05
C PHE A 91 9.33 -8.79 2.05
N GLU A 92 9.92 -9.51 1.12
CA GLU A 92 11.34 -9.36 0.79
C GLU A 92 11.55 -8.03 0.05
N LEU A 93 12.35 -7.15 0.63
CA LEU A 93 12.66 -5.85 0.05
C LEU A 93 14.15 -5.57 0.11
N ASP A 94 14.67 -4.98 -0.96
CA ASP A 94 16.00 -4.40 -1.00
C ASP A 94 15.86 -2.89 -0.77
N PHE A 95 16.09 -2.43 0.46
CA PHE A 95 15.81 -1.04 0.85
C PHE A 95 16.75 -0.02 0.19
N SER A 96 17.75 -0.48 -0.58
CA SER A 96 18.56 0.37 -1.48
C SER A 96 17.91 0.62 -2.85
N LYS A 97 16.94 -0.23 -3.25
CA LYS A 97 16.34 -0.23 -4.58
C LYS A 97 14.86 0.11 -4.60
N VAL A 98 14.19 0.06 -3.45
CA VAL A 98 12.75 0.28 -3.34
C VAL A 98 12.43 1.26 -2.22
N TYR A 99 11.38 2.04 -2.43
CA TYR A 99 10.77 2.84 -1.39
C TYR A 99 9.93 1.95 -0.45
N TRP A 100 10.18 2.03 0.85
CA TRP A 100 9.37 1.40 1.90
C TRP A 100 9.26 2.29 3.14
N ASN A 101 8.06 2.37 3.70
CA ASN A 101 7.79 3.09 4.95
C ASN A 101 6.90 2.24 5.86
N SER A 102 7.50 1.60 6.87
CA SER A 102 6.79 0.75 7.84
C SER A 102 5.74 1.49 8.68
N ARG A 103 5.76 2.84 8.71
CA ARG A 103 4.72 3.63 9.40
C ARG A 103 3.38 3.65 8.65
N LEU A 104 3.37 3.30 7.37
CA LEU A 104 2.14 3.21 6.58
C LEU A 104 1.40 1.90 6.82
N SER A 105 1.90 1.03 7.70
CA SER A 105 1.32 -0.30 7.85
C SER A 105 -0.16 -0.28 8.26
N THR A 106 -0.53 0.58 9.21
CA THR A 106 -1.95 0.77 9.59
C THR A 106 -2.81 1.26 8.43
N GLU A 107 -2.25 2.07 7.54
CA GLU A 107 -2.94 2.58 6.36
C GLU A 107 -3.10 1.50 5.28
N HIS A 108 -2.06 0.68 5.05
CA HIS A 108 -2.16 -0.48 4.17
C HIS A 108 -3.32 -1.38 4.62
N HIS A 109 -3.37 -1.70 5.91
CA HIS A 109 -4.43 -2.52 6.47
C HIS A 109 -5.82 -1.89 6.32
N ARG A 110 -5.96 -0.60 6.63
CA ARG A 110 -7.23 0.13 6.50
C ARG A 110 -7.79 0.11 5.07
N VAL A 111 -6.93 0.15 4.06
CA VAL A 111 -7.36 0.02 2.65
C VAL A 111 -7.72 -1.43 2.33
N VAL A 112 -6.91 -2.39 2.76
CA VAL A 112 -7.14 -3.83 2.52
C VAL A 112 -8.45 -4.32 3.15
N GLU A 113 -8.78 -3.86 4.36
CA GLU A 113 -10.06 -4.19 5.03
C GLU A 113 -11.30 -3.71 4.25
N LYS A 114 -11.13 -2.79 3.29
CA LYS A 114 -12.22 -2.30 2.44
C LYS A 114 -12.39 -3.12 1.16
N LEU A 115 -11.51 -4.08 0.91
CA LEU A 115 -11.55 -4.97 -0.24
C LEU A 115 -12.34 -6.23 0.09
N ARG A 116 -12.87 -6.87 -0.94
CA ARG A 116 -13.64 -8.11 -0.87
C ARG A 116 -13.17 -9.08 -1.96
N PRO A 117 -13.45 -10.39 -1.78
CA PRO A 117 -13.25 -11.36 -2.85
C PRO A 117 -13.94 -10.92 -4.14
N GLY A 118 -13.28 -11.09 -5.28
CA GLY A 118 -13.79 -10.71 -6.60
C GLY A 118 -13.57 -9.25 -7.00
N ASP A 119 -13.20 -8.34 -6.07
CA ASP A 119 -12.94 -6.94 -6.43
C ASP A 119 -11.82 -6.82 -7.49
N LEU A 120 -11.93 -5.81 -8.36
CA LEU A 120 -10.85 -5.45 -9.30
C LEU A 120 -9.99 -4.35 -8.69
N VAL A 121 -8.75 -4.68 -8.34
CA VAL A 121 -7.80 -3.77 -7.71
C VAL A 121 -6.75 -3.33 -8.72
N PHE A 122 -6.55 -2.03 -8.85
CA PHE A 122 -5.55 -1.40 -9.69
C PHE A 122 -4.57 -0.63 -8.80
N ASP A 123 -3.38 -1.19 -8.61
CA ASP A 123 -2.32 -0.56 -7.84
C ASP A 123 -1.38 0.20 -8.79
N LEU A 124 -1.63 1.51 -8.88
CA LEU A 124 -0.91 2.43 -9.76
C LEU A 124 0.53 2.63 -9.32
N CYS A 125 0.86 2.28 -8.08
CA CYS A 125 2.15 2.57 -7.46
C CYS A 125 2.64 1.37 -6.63
N ALA A 126 2.50 0.17 -7.18
CA ALA A 126 2.58 -1.07 -6.42
C ALA A 126 3.88 -1.26 -5.62
N GLY A 127 5.03 -0.78 -6.11
CA GLY A 127 6.30 -0.95 -5.38
C GLY A 127 6.60 -2.43 -5.11
N VAL A 128 6.62 -2.82 -3.83
CA VAL A 128 6.74 -4.23 -3.39
C VAL A 128 5.39 -4.92 -3.08
N GLY A 129 4.27 -4.23 -3.34
CA GLY A 129 2.92 -4.77 -3.28
C GLY A 129 2.24 -4.76 -1.90
N PRO A 130 2.37 -3.71 -1.07
CA PRO A 130 1.74 -3.68 0.25
C PRO A 130 0.21 -3.71 0.20
N PHE A 131 -0.42 -3.33 -0.91
CA PHE A 131 -1.86 -3.47 -1.14
C PHE A 131 -2.19 -4.67 -2.01
N ALA A 132 -1.43 -4.85 -3.09
CA ALA A 132 -1.59 -5.92 -4.07
C ALA A 132 -1.55 -7.33 -3.46
N VAL A 133 -0.51 -7.64 -2.68
CA VAL A 133 -0.32 -8.99 -2.12
C VAL A 133 -1.46 -9.36 -1.15
N PRO A 134 -1.85 -8.50 -0.18
CA PRO A 134 -3.03 -8.79 0.63
C PRO A 134 -4.32 -8.88 -0.18
N ALA A 135 -4.53 -8.04 -1.19
CA ALA A 135 -5.72 -8.08 -2.03
C ALA A 135 -5.87 -9.45 -2.73
N LEU A 136 -4.77 -9.98 -3.28
CA LEU A 136 -4.75 -11.32 -3.88
C LEU A 136 -5.11 -12.40 -2.86
N LYS A 137 -4.62 -12.31 -1.61
CA LYS A 137 -4.98 -13.27 -0.56
C LYS A 137 -6.45 -13.22 -0.15
N LEU A 138 -7.14 -12.10 -0.41
CA LEU A 138 -8.59 -11.99 -0.24
C LEU A 138 -9.38 -12.53 -1.44
N GLY A 139 -8.73 -12.96 -2.52
CA GLY A 139 -9.38 -13.39 -3.76
C GLY A 139 -9.80 -12.24 -4.67
N ALA A 140 -9.21 -11.04 -4.52
CA ALA A 140 -9.37 -9.95 -5.47
C ALA A 140 -8.42 -10.12 -6.67
N THR A 141 -8.79 -9.58 -7.82
CA THR A 141 -7.89 -9.52 -8.98
C THR A 141 -7.04 -8.25 -8.92
N ALA A 142 -5.71 -8.36 -8.93
CA ALA A 142 -4.80 -7.23 -8.82
C ALA A 142 -4.06 -6.95 -10.13
N ASN A 143 -4.18 -5.72 -10.64
CA ASN A 143 -3.43 -5.22 -11.79
C ASN A 143 -2.39 -4.20 -11.28
N LEU A 144 -1.10 -4.44 -11.56
CA LEU A 144 0.02 -3.75 -10.92
C LEU A 144 0.87 -3.01 -11.93
N ARG A 145 1.21 -1.74 -11.68
CA ARG A 145 2.14 -0.94 -12.54
C ARG A 145 3.63 -1.31 -12.36
N ARG A 146 3.97 -2.29 -11.53
CA ARG A 146 5.32 -2.87 -11.47
C ARG A 146 5.27 -4.37 -11.21
N ASN A 147 6.21 -5.09 -11.81
CA ASN A 147 6.50 -6.47 -11.45
C ASN A 147 7.02 -6.53 -10.02
N LEU A 148 6.24 -7.14 -9.11
CA LEU A 148 6.80 -7.59 -7.84
C LEU A 148 7.77 -8.73 -8.13
N ARG A 149 8.73 -8.99 -7.23
CA ARG A 149 9.55 -10.20 -7.35
C ARG A 149 8.61 -11.41 -7.33
N LYS A 150 8.85 -12.35 -8.27
CA LYS A 150 8.03 -13.55 -8.48
C LYS A 150 7.69 -14.27 -7.17
N SER A 151 8.60 -14.36 -6.21
CA SER A 151 8.41 -15.08 -4.94
C SER A 151 7.22 -14.62 -4.09
N GLN A 152 6.72 -13.39 -4.25
CA GLN A 152 5.57 -12.88 -3.48
C GLN A 152 4.21 -13.02 -4.19
N LEU A 153 4.21 -13.31 -5.49
CA LEU A 153 3.01 -13.33 -6.35
C LEU A 153 2.59 -14.73 -6.81
N ILE A 154 3.41 -15.76 -6.58
CA ILE A 154 3.28 -17.09 -7.23
C ILE A 154 2.08 -17.91 -6.73
N SER A 155 1.40 -17.55 -5.63
CA SER A 155 0.32 -18.42 -5.14
C SER A 155 -0.97 -18.39 -5.98
N GLN A 156 -1.23 -17.29 -6.70
CA GLN A 156 -2.47 -17.09 -7.49
C GLN A 156 -2.18 -16.31 -8.79
N PRO A 157 -1.41 -16.90 -9.73
CA PRO A 157 -0.97 -16.22 -10.96
C PRO A 157 -2.12 -15.75 -11.86
N GLU A 158 -3.29 -16.40 -11.79
CA GLU A 158 -4.50 -16.03 -12.53
C GLU A 158 -5.15 -14.74 -12.02
N LEU A 159 -4.97 -14.42 -10.74
CA LEU A 159 -5.54 -13.22 -10.12
C LEU A 159 -4.62 -12.00 -10.22
N VAL A 160 -3.38 -12.15 -10.68
CA VAL A 160 -2.43 -11.03 -10.80
C VAL A 160 -2.02 -10.78 -12.25
N LYS A 161 -2.06 -9.51 -12.65
CA LYS A 161 -1.44 -9.04 -13.88
C LYS A 161 -0.51 -7.88 -13.55
N ALA A 162 0.74 -7.97 -14.01
CA ALA A 162 1.73 -6.93 -13.77
C ALA A 162 2.17 -6.29 -15.09
N PHE A 163 2.33 -4.97 -15.05
CA PHE A 163 2.60 -4.09 -16.16
C PHE A 163 3.78 -3.20 -15.77
N ASN A 164 4.57 -2.77 -16.75
CA ASN A 164 5.67 -1.83 -16.52
C ASN A 164 5.54 -0.69 -17.52
N MET A 165 4.67 0.26 -17.21
CA MET A 165 4.26 1.36 -18.09
C MET A 165 3.97 2.62 -17.26
N ASP A 166 3.70 3.75 -17.91
CA ASP A 166 3.34 4.97 -17.19
C ASP A 166 2.00 4.83 -16.42
N ALA A 167 1.76 5.63 -15.37
CA ALA A 167 0.55 5.54 -14.56
C ALA A 167 -0.66 6.00 -15.36
N ARG A 168 -0.50 7.03 -16.20
CA ARG A 168 -1.56 7.53 -17.08
C ARG A 168 -1.85 6.52 -18.18
N GLU A 169 -0.81 5.95 -18.79
CA GLU A 169 -0.93 4.86 -19.76
C GLU A 169 -1.59 3.62 -19.15
N PHE A 170 -1.29 3.29 -17.90
CA PHE A 170 -1.91 2.19 -17.18
C PHE A 170 -3.40 2.42 -16.93
N VAL A 171 -3.79 3.65 -16.53
CA VAL A 171 -5.21 4.00 -16.39
C VAL A 171 -5.93 3.89 -17.74
N ALA A 172 -5.37 4.51 -18.79
CA ALA A 172 -6.01 4.58 -20.10
C ALA A 172 -6.04 3.23 -20.83
N GLY A 173 -4.96 2.44 -20.74
CA GLY A 173 -4.77 1.21 -21.51
C GLY A 173 -5.14 -0.08 -20.76
N VAL A 174 -5.25 -0.06 -19.43
CA VAL A 174 -5.56 -1.26 -18.64
C VAL A 174 -6.81 -1.06 -17.79
N LEU A 175 -6.86 0.01 -16.98
CA LEU A 175 -7.97 0.22 -16.05
C LEU A 175 -9.27 0.54 -16.78
N ALA A 176 -9.27 1.54 -17.65
CA ALA A 176 -10.47 2.00 -18.33
C ALA A 176 -11.09 0.92 -19.25
N PRO A 177 -10.32 0.17 -20.06
CA PRO A 177 -10.88 -0.94 -20.85
C PRO A 177 -11.47 -2.04 -19.96
N ARG A 178 -10.79 -2.40 -18.85
CA ARG A 178 -11.31 -3.38 -17.90
C ARG A 178 -12.55 -2.91 -17.17
N TYR A 179 -12.66 -1.62 -16.91
CA TYR A 179 -13.87 -1.05 -16.34
C TYR A 179 -15.01 -1.08 -17.36
N ALA A 180 -14.76 -0.77 -18.63
CA ALA A 180 -15.76 -0.91 -19.69
C ALA A 180 -16.26 -2.36 -19.84
N GLU A 181 -15.35 -3.34 -19.79
CA GLU A 181 -15.71 -4.78 -19.78
C GLU A 181 -16.55 -5.15 -18.54
N ALA A 182 -16.19 -4.63 -17.37
CA ALA A 182 -16.93 -4.84 -16.13
C ALA A 182 -18.36 -4.28 -16.23
N VAL A 183 -18.52 -3.07 -16.77
CA VAL A 183 -19.82 -2.46 -17.04
C VAL A 183 -20.64 -3.31 -18.02
N ALA A 184 -20.04 -3.72 -19.14
CA ALA A 184 -20.73 -4.48 -20.18
C ALA A 184 -21.16 -5.89 -19.72
N SER A 185 -20.42 -6.50 -18.79
CA SER A 185 -20.71 -7.83 -18.25
C SER A 185 -21.64 -7.82 -17.04
N GLY A 186 -22.06 -6.65 -16.55
CA GLY A 186 -22.87 -6.55 -15.33
C GLY A 186 -22.10 -6.93 -14.07
N PHE A 187 -20.80 -6.66 -14.03
CA PHE A 187 -19.95 -6.93 -12.87
C PHE A 187 -20.45 -6.17 -11.64
N GLU A 188 -20.66 -6.88 -10.53
CA GLU A 188 -21.32 -6.32 -9.34
C GLU A 188 -20.34 -5.88 -8.24
N GLN A 189 -19.10 -6.37 -8.28
CA GLN A 189 -18.09 -6.02 -7.26
C GLN A 189 -17.50 -4.63 -7.53
N GLN A 190 -16.73 -4.10 -6.58
CA GLN A 190 -16.16 -2.75 -6.74
C GLN A 190 -14.89 -2.80 -7.59
N VAL A 191 -14.63 -1.68 -8.26
CA VAL A 191 -13.35 -1.39 -8.88
C VAL A 191 -12.58 -0.41 -8.01
N VAL A 192 -11.38 -0.78 -7.58
CA VAL A 192 -10.56 -0.03 -6.62
C VAL A 192 -9.27 0.40 -7.30
N ALA A 193 -8.99 1.70 -7.29
CA ALA A 193 -7.72 2.25 -7.75
C ALA A 193 -6.93 2.83 -6.57
N ILE A 194 -5.64 2.50 -6.46
CA ILE A 194 -4.78 2.92 -5.35
C ILE A 194 -3.57 3.68 -5.92
N ALA A 195 -3.44 4.94 -5.56
CA ALA A 195 -2.36 5.83 -5.98
C ALA A 195 -1.56 6.30 -4.74
N ASN A 196 -0.75 5.41 -4.18
CA ASN A 196 0.14 5.72 -3.04
C ASN A 196 1.40 6.48 -3.47
N LEU A 197 1.20 7.65 -4.09
CA LEU A 197 2.26 8.55 -4.53
C LEU A 197 1.87 10.00 -4.22
N PRO A 198 2.08 10.47 -2.97
CA PRO A 198 1.55 11.76 -2.51
C PRO A 198 1.90 13.00 -3.32
N GLY A 199 3.01 12.96 -4.09
CA GLY A 199 3.43 14.07 -4.93
C GLY A 199 2.76 14.13 -6.31
N MET A 200 2.03 13.09 -6.74
CA MET A 200 1.45 13.00 -8.09
C MET A 200 0.04 12.39 -8.11
N ALA A 201 -0.43 11.77 -7.03
CA ALA A 201 -1.68 11.01 -7.06
C ALA A 201 -2.91 11.88 -7.35
N VAL A 202 -2.91 13.14 -6.92
CA VAL A 202 -3.97 14.09 -7.26
C VAL A 202 -3.96 14.42 -8.75
N ASP A 203 -2.78 14.58 -9.34
CA ASP A 203 -2.64 14.86 -10.77
C ASP A 203 -3.12 13.70 -11.64
N LEU A 204 -3.11 12.46 -11.13
CA LEU A 204 -3.64 11.29 -11.85
C LEU A 204 -5.17 11.20 -11.85
N LEU A 205 -5.86 12.01 -11.04
CA LEU A 205 -7.33 11.97 -10.96
C LEU A 205 -8.00 12.44 -12.26
N ASP A 206 -7.31 13.28 -13.03
CA ASP A 206 -7.78 13.74 -14.35
C ASP A 206 -7.98 12.58 -15.35
N CYS A 207 -7.13 11.55 -15.30
CA CYS A 207 -7.22 10.35 -16.13
C CYS A 207 -8.49 9.54 -15.83
N PHE A 208 -8.97 9.57 -14.59
CA PHE A 208 -10.23 8.92 -14.24
C PHE A 208 -11.43 9.70 -14.79
N VAL A 209 -11.37 11.03 -14.78
CA VAL A 209 -12.42 11.84 -15.40
C VAL A 209 -12.45 11.59 -16.90
N GLY A 210 -11.30 11.64 -17.59
CA GLY A 210 -11.25 11.43 -19.04
C GLY A 210 -11.62 10.01 -19.46
N CYS A 211 -11.10 8.99 -18.79
CA CYS A 211 -11.23 7.61 -19.29
C CYS A 211 -12.39 6.82 -18.66
N VAL A 212 -12.90 7.22 -17.49
CA VAL A 212 -13.95 6.47 -16.77
C VAL A 212 -15.29 7.20 -16.81
N LYS A 213 -15.31 8.53 -16.67
CA LYS A 213 -16.57 9.30 -16.71
C LYS A 213 -17.22 9.25 -18.08
N GLU A 214 -16.43 9.25 -19.14
CA GLU A 214 -16.93 9.17 -20.53
C GLU A 214 -17.64 7.83 -20.81
N LEU A 215 -17.32 6.77 -20.04
CA LEU A 215 -17.99 5.48 -20.11
C LEU A 215 -19.33 5.44 -19.36
N LEU A 216 -19.64 6.46 -18.55
CA LEU A 216 -20.76 6.48 -17.62
C LEU A 216 -21.84 7.47 -18.05
N THR A 217 -22.65 7.10 -19.05
CA THR A 217 -23.91 7.83 -19.31
C THR A 217 -24.84 7.76 -18.09
N PRO A 218 -25.82 8.67 -17.92
CA PRO A 218 -26.72 8.66 -16.77
C PRO A 218 -27.45 7.33 -16.54
N GLU A 219 -27.72 6.59 -17.61
CA GLU A 219 -28.36 5.28 -17.58
C GLU A 219 -27.38 4.19 -17.12
N VAL A 220 -26.18 4.17 -17.70
CA VAL A 220 -25.12 3.21 -17.36
C VAL A 220 -24.64 3.39 -15.92
N ALA A 221 -24.51 4.65 -15.46
CA ALA A 221 -24.04 4.97 -14.12
C ALA A 221 -24.88 4.37 -12.98
N LYS A 222 -26.16 4.03 -13.25
CA LYS A 222 -27.05 3.40 -12.26
C LYS A 222 -26.74 1.92 -12.01
N SER A 223 -26.13 1.26 -12.99
CA SER A 223 -25.84 -0.18 -12.96
C SER A 223 -24.34 -0.48 -12.99
N ALA A 224 -23.51 0.52 -13.25
CA ALA A 224 -22.07 0.37 -13.29
C ALA A 224 -21.50 0.02 -11.90
N PRO A 225 -20.50 -0.87 -11.84
CA PRO A 225 -19.81 -1.19 -10.59
C PRO A 225 -19.17 0.05 -9.96
N PRO A 226 -19.23 0.21 -8.63
CA PRO A 226 -18.71 1.40 -7.98
C PRO A 226 -17.19 1.50 -8.11
N VAL A 227 -16.71 2.67 -8.49
CA VAL A 227 -15.27 2.98 -8.54
C VAL A 227 -14.85 3.70 -7.26
N ARG A 228 -13.88 3.14 -6.55
CA ARG A 228 -13.28 3.74 -5.35
C ARG A 228 -11.81 4.06 -5.61
N ILE A 229 -11.42 5.32 -5.40
CA ILE A 229 -10.05 5.76 -5.61
C ILE A 229 -9.42 6.16 -4.27
N PHE A 230 -8.30 5.54 -3.92
CA PHE A 230 -7.45 5.93 -2.80
C PHE A 230 -6.27 6.76 -3.32
N ALA A 231 -6.40 8.08 -3.28
CA ALA A 231 -5.35 9.02 -3.67
C ALA A 231 -4.74 9.67 -2.42
N TYR A 232 -3.41 9.57 -2.30
CA TYR A 232 -2.67 10.16 -1.18
C TYR A 232 -2.12 11.52 -1.60
N SER A 233 -2.04 12.49 -0.70
CA SER A 233 -1.49 13.81 -1.01
C SER A 233 -0.85 14.45 0.21
N PHE A 234 -0.02 15.47 -0.02
CA PHE A 234 0.46 16.35 1.03
C PHE A 234 -0.49 17.54 1.19
N LEU A 235 -0.88 17.83 2.42
CA LEU A 235 -1.55 19.08 2.76
C LEU A 235 -0.52 20.04 3.37
N ARG A 236 -0.46 21.28 2.88
CA ARG A 236 0.32 22.32 3.56
C ARG A 236 -0.42 22.77 4.82
N HIS A 237 0.31 22.96 5.91
CA HIS A 237 -0.27 23.45 7.15
C HIS A 237 -0.70 24.91 6.95
N GLY A 238 -2.01 25.16 6.84
CA GLY A 238 -2.60 26.47 6.53
C GLY A 238 -3.79 26.40 5.56
N ASP A 239 -3.86 25.36 4.72
CA ASP A 239 -5.01 25.11 3.82
C ASP A 239 -6.11 24.32 4.54
N THR A 240 -6.69 24.88 5.60
CA THR A 240 -8.03 24.45 6.02
C THR A 240 -9.02 25.13 5.10
N GLY A 241 -9.57 24.39 4.13
CA GLY A 241 -10.49 24.86 3.10
C GLY A 241 -11.72 25.59 3.66
N GLY A 242 -11.58 26.92 3.83
CA GLY A 242 -12.58 27.77 4.46
C GLY A 242 -12.30 29.25 4.25
N SER A 243 -11.94 29.69 3.05
CA SER A 243 -12.10 31.11 2.68
C SER A 243 -13.56 31.35 2.34
N ARG A 244 -14.36 31.65 3.36
CA ARG A 244 -15.65 32.33 3.18
C ARG A 244 -15.28 33.72 2.69
N ALA A 245 -15.37 33.95 1.38
CA ALA A 245 -15.18 35.27 0.79
C ALA A 245 -16.09 36.25 1.54
N LYS A 246 -15.50 37.15 2.33
CA LYS A 246 -16.26 38.26 2.89
C LYS A 246 -16.68 39.15 1.72
N PRO A 247 -17.98 39.49 1.58
CA PRO A 247 -18.39 40.42 0.56
C PRO A 247 -17.70 41.76 0.81
N LYS A 248 -17.13 42.33 -0.26
CA LYS A 248 -16.55 43.67 -0.24
C LYS A 248 -17.71 44.65 0.02
N PRO A 249 -17.63 45.57 1.01
CA PRO A 249 -18.64 46.60 1.18
C PRO A 249 -18.64 47.56 -0.03
N PRO A 250 -19.77 48.26 -0.27
CA PRO A 250 -19.99 49.09 -1.47
C PRO A 250 -18.96 50.22 -1.61
#